data_AF-A0AA50DZT8-F1
#
_entry.id   AF-A0AA50DZT8-F1
#
_cell.length_a   1.000
_cell.length_b   1.000
_cell.length_c   1.000
_cell.angle_alpha   90.00
_cell.angle_beta   90.00
_cell.angle_gamma   90.00
#
_symmetry.space_group_name_H-M   'P 1'
#
loop_
_entity.id
_entity.type
_entity.pdbx_description
1 polymer ?
#
loop_
_entity_poly.entity_id
_entity_poly.type
_entity_poly.pdbx_seq_one_letter_code
_entity_poly.pdbx_strand_id
1 'polypeptide(L)'
;MREIIAEAQCGATIDNGDGEKLAQFILQLKNNPHQAAAMGRRGRQYFEENFTLDTIADQYLSVITKVGYEKVARHQTNKFCNHPDSSLL
;
A
#
# COMPACT_ATOMS: atom_id res chain seq x y z
N MET A 1 4.03 -2.91 10.00
CA MET A 1 5.38 -2.30 9.98
C MET A 1 6.49 -3.34 9.86
N ARG A 2 6.46 -4.46 10.59
CA ARG A 2 7.50 -5.49 10.47
C ARG A 2 7.61 -6.09 9.07
N GLU A 3 6.47 -6.31 8.41
CA GLU A 3 6.39 -6.80 7.03
C GLU A 3 7.13 -5.89 6.06
N ILE A 4 6.87 -4.57 6.09
CA ILE A 4 7.57 -3.58 5.24
C ILE A 4 9.09 -3.66 5.43
N ILE A 5 9.57 -3.74 6.67
CA ILE A 5 11.01 -3.81 6.94
C ILE A 5 11.61 -5.13 6.45
N ALA A 6 10.86 -6.23 6.54
CA ALA A 6 11.27 -7.54 6.05
C ALA A 6 11.31 -7.60 4.52
N GLU A 7 10.26 -7.11 3.85
CA GLU A 7 10.14 -7.06 2.38
C GLU A 7 11.18 -6.14 1.76
N ALA A 8 11.35 -4.93 2.31
CA ALA A 8 12.33 -3.97 1.83
C ALA A 8 13.78 -4.33 2.20
N GLN A 9 13.97 -5.26 3.14
CA GLN A 9 15.28 -5.62 3.72
C GLN A 9 16.11 -4.39 4.13
N CYS A 10 15.45 -3.33 4.60
CA CYS A 10 16.03 -2.00 4.78
C CYS A 10 16.39 -1.68 6.24
N GLY A 11 16.17 -2.62 7.16
CA GLY A 11 16.29 -2.42 8.59
C GLY A 11 16.21 -3.72 9.38
N ALA A 12 16.02 -3.59 10.68
CA ALA A 12 15.68 -4.68 11.58
C ALA A 12 14.45 -4.28 12.41
N THR A 13 13.74 -5.29 12.92
CA THR A 13 12.64 -5.08 13.87
C THR A 13 13.11 -5.56 15.23
N ILE A 14 12.99 -4.70 16.23
CA ILE A 14 13.49 -4.94 17.59
C ILE A 14 12.33 -4.70 18.55
N ASP A 15 12.17 -5.59 19.52
CA ASP A 15 11.07 -5.53 20.47
C ASP A 15 11.27 -4.38 21.47
N ASN A 16 10.17 -3.78 21.89
CA ASN A 16 10.20 -2.74 22.90
C ASN A 16 10.82 -3.29 24.19
N GLY A 17 11.76 -2.54 24.77
CA GLY A 17 12.49 -2.95 25.97
C GLY A 17 13.74 -3.78 25.70
N ASP A 18 13.98 -4.26 24.47
CA ASP A 18 15.20 -4.98 24.12
C ASP A 18 16.34 -4.02 23.73
N GLY A 19 16.84 -3.29 24.74
CA GLY A 19 17.91 -2.32 24.57
C GLY A 19 19.24 -2.94 24.12
N GLU A 20 19.48 -4.20 24.49
CA GLU A 20 20.70 -4.92 24.12
C GLU A 20 20.73 -5.23 22.62
N LYS A 21 19.66 -5.81 22.05
CA LYS A 21 19.61 -6.04 20.60
C LYS A 21 19.67 -4.73 19.81
N LEU A 22 19.05 -3.67 20.30
CA LEU A 22 19.14 -2.34 19.67
C LEU A 22 20.59 -1.83 19.64
N ALA A 23 21.29 -1.86 20.77
CA ALA A 23 22.67 -1.43 20.86
C ALA A 23 23.58 -2.28 19.95
N GLN A 24 23.41 -3.61 19.95
CA GLN A 24 24.17 -4.52 19.09
C GLN A 24 23.94 -4.19 17.60
N PHE A 25 22.69 -3.97 17.18
CA PHE A 25 22.38 -3.64 15.80
C PHE A 25 22.99 -2.29 15.36
N ILE A 26 22.92 -1.26 16.21
CA ILE A 26 23.54 0.04 15.95
C ILE A 26 25.07 -0.11 15.78
N LEU A 27 25.72 -0.87 16.66
CA LEU A 27 27.16 -1.12 16.58
C LEU A 27 27.54 -1.91 15.32
N GLN A 28 26.72 -2.90 14.93
CA GLN A 28 26.90 -3.64 13.68
C GLN A 28 26.88 -2.71 12.47
N LEU A 29 25.89 -1.81 12.36
CA LEU A 29 25.81 -0.87 11.25
C LEU A 29 26.94 0.16 11.25
N LYS A 30 27.31 0.68 12.42
CA LYS A 30 28.46 1.58 12.59
C LYS A 30 29.75 0.94 12.07
N ASN A 31 29.97 -0.33 12.39
CA ASN A 31 31.17 -1.07 12.00
C ASN A 31 31.12 -1.58 10.55
N ASN A 32 29.95 -1.53 9.89
CA ASN A 32 29.74 -2.00 8.51
C ASN A 32 29.05 -0.92 7.65
N PRO A 33 29.73 0.19 7.32
CA PRO A 33 29.11 1.34 6.64
C PRO A 33 28.55 1.01 5.25
N HIS A 34 29.15 0.05 4.52
CA HIS A 34 28.61 -0.41 3.24
C HIS A 34 27.25 -1.09 3.39
N GLN A 35 27.07 -1.89 4.45
CA GLN A 35 25.80 -2.54 4.76
C GLN A 35 24.74 -1.48 5.12
N ALA A 36 25.10 -0.51 5.97
CA ALA A 36 24.22 0.60 6.33
C ALA A 36 23.77 1.39 5.09
N ALA A 37 24.69 1.74 4.19
CA ALA A 37 24.38 2.43 2.95
C ALA A 37 23.49 1.59 2.01
N ALA A 38 23.77 0.27 1.90
CA ALA A 38 22.95 -0.64 1.10
C ALA A 38 21.52 -0.74 1.65
N MET A 39 21.36 -0.83 2.96
CA MET A 39 20.04 -0.83 3.62
C MET A 39 19.29 0.47 3.36
N GLY A 40 19.95 1.63 3.48
CA GLY A 40 19.35 2.92 3.17
C GLY A 40 18.87 3.02 1.72
N ARG A 41 19.68 2.55 0.76
CA ARG A 41 19.28 2.49 -0.67
C ARG A 41 18.07 1.61 -0.89
N ARG A 42 18.03 0.41 -0.30
CA ARG A 42 16.85 -0.46 -0.41
C ARG A 42 15.60 0.17 0.19
N GLY A 43 15.72 0.83 1.35
CA GLY A 43 14.61 1.56 1.96
C GLY A 43 14.07 2.68 1.05
N ARG A 44 14.97 3.43 0.41
CA ARG A 44 14.60 4.47 -0.55
C ARG A 44 13.90 3.89 -1.78
N GLN A 45 14.49 2.86 -2.38
CA GLN A 45 13.92 2.18 -3.54
C GLN A 45 12.50 1.66 -3.24
N TYR A 46 12.33 0.95 -2.12
CA TYR A 46 11.03 0.42 -1.73
C TYR A 46 9.98 1.53 -1.54
N PHE A 47 10.38 2.67 -0.97
CA PHE A 47 9.50 3.83 -0.85
C PHE A 47 9.07 4.39 -2.21
N GLU A 48 10.02 4.57 -3.12
CA GLU A 48 9.76 5.10 -4.47
C GLU A 48 8.88 4.16 -5.31
N GLU A 49 8.95 2.85 -5.08
CA GLU A 49 8.13 1.86 -5.79
C GLU A 49 6.71 1.75 -5.20
N ASN A 50 6.53 1.90 -3.89
CA ASN A 50 5.29 1.50 -3.20
C ASN A 50 4.51 2.65 -2.55
N PHE A 51 5.17 3.74 -2.18
CA PHE A 51 4.62 4.77 -1.29
C PHE A 51 4.70 6.19 -1.84
N THR A 52 4.86 6.35 -3.16
CA THR A 52 4.77 7.65 -3.81
C THR A 52 3.32 8.12 -3.90
N LEU A 53 3.14 9.43 -4.06
CA LEU A 53 1.81 10.00 -4.25
C LEU A 53 1.12 9.42 -5.49
N ASP A 54 1.86 9.19 -6.58
CA ASP A 54 1.31 8.61 -7.80
C ASP A 54 0.81 7.18 -7.54
N THR A 55 1.64 6.32 -6.92
CA THR A 55 1.25 4.95 -6.56
C THR A 55 0.00 4.93 -5.68
N ILE A 56 -0.09 5.83 -4.69
CA ILE A 56 -1.25 5.90 -3.81
C ILE A 56 -2.48 6.49 -4.52
N ALA A 57 -2.31 7.52 -5.36
CA ALA A 57 -3.40 8.12 -6.12
C ALA A 57 -4.06 7.10 -7.05
N ASP A 58 -3.27 6.26 -7.71
CA ASP A 58 -3.79 5.18 -8.58
C ASP A 58 -4.59 4.15 -7.78
N GLN A 59 -4.14 3.78 -6.57
CA GLN A 59 -4.88 2.89 -5.68
C GLN A 59 -6.23 3.48 -5.27
N TYR A 60 -6.25 4.77 -4.89
CA TYR A 60 -7.49 5.47 -4.56
C TYR A 60 -8.42 5.58 -5.76
N LEU A 61 -7.89 5.95 -6.93
CA LEU A 61 -8.65 6.08 -8.16
C LEU A 61 -9.30 4.75 -8.55
N SER A 62 -8.58 3.63 -8.41
CA SER A 62 -9.12 2.29 -8.67
C SER A 62 -10.36 1.98 -7.81
N VAL A 63 -10.32 2.31 -6.52
CA VAL A 63 -11.47 2.10 -5.62
C VAL A 63 -12.64 3.02 -5.97
N ILE A 64 -12.35 4.31 -6.17
CA ILE A 64 -13.38 5.33 -6.48
C ILE A 64 -14.08 4.99 -7.79
N THR A 65 -13.32 4.65 -8.83
CA THR A 65 -13.86 4.29 -10.15
C THR A 65 -14.68 3.01 -10.06
N LYS A 66 -14.19 1.95 -9.41
CA LYS A 66 -14.94 0.71 -9.21
C LYS A 66 -16.32 0.97 -8.58
N VAL A 67 -16.35 1.68 -7.45
CA VAL A 67 -17.61 2.00 -6.76
C VAL A 67 -18.50 2.94 -7.58
N GLY A 68 -17.89 3.92 -8.26
CA GLY A 68 -18.59 4.86 -9.14
C GLY A 68 -19.29 4.16 -10.30
N TYR A 69 -18.58 3.30 -11.03
CA TYR A 69 -19.13 2.54 -12.16
C TYR A 69 -20.22 1.55 -11.73
N GLU A 70 -20.05 0.87 -10.59
CA GLU A 70 -21.08 -0.03 -10.06
C GLU A 70 -22.39 0.70 -9.73
N LYS A 71 -22.33 1.97 -9.29
CA LYS A 71 -23.51 2.78 -9.00
C LYS A 71 -24.18 3.28 -10.28
N VAL A 72 -23.40 3.65 -11.30
CA VAL A 72 -23.90 4.07 -12.62
C VAL A 72 -24.60 2.90 -13.33
N ALA A 73 -23.99 1.71 -13.35
CA ALA A 73 -24.58 0.52 -13.97
C ALA A 73 -25.89 0.09 -13.29
N ARG A 74 -25.96 0.19 -11.95
CA ARG A 74 -27.20 -0.07 -11.18
C ARG A 74 -28.29 0.98 -11.41
N HIS A 75 -27.94 2.25 -11.60
CA HIS A 75 -28.93 3.29 -11.93
C HIS A 75 -29.45 3.18 -13.37
N GLN A 76 -28.61 2.76 -14.32
CA GLN A 76 -29.04 2.56 -15.71
C GLN A 76 -29.96 1.35 -15.84
N THR A 77 -29.63 0.20 -15.25
CA THR A 77 -30.50 -0.98 -15.23
C THR A 77 -31.87 -0.71 -14.58
N ASN A 78 -31.90 0.04 -13.48
CA ASN A 78 -33.17 0.40 -12.81
C ASN A 78 -34.01 1.42 -13.60
N LYS A 79 -33.43 2.14 -14.58
CA LYS A 79 -34.16 3.04 -15.49
C LYS A 79 -34.82 2.30 -16.65
N PHE A 80 -34.29 1.15 -17.08
CA PHE A 80 -34.83 0.37 -18.20
C PHE A 80 -35.89 -0.66 -17.78
N CYS A 81 -35.97 -1.04 -16.51
CA CYS A 81 -36.97 -2.00 -16.01
C CYS A 81 -38.28 -1.37 -15.48
N ASN A 82 -38.47 -0.06 -15.56
CA ASN A 82 -39.69 0.64 -15.11
C ASN A 82 -40.53 1.15 -16.29
N HIS A 83 -40.85 0.27 -17.26
CA HIS A 83 -42.03 0.45 -18.08
C HIS A 83 -43.09 -0.54 -17.58
N PRO A 84 -44.22 -0.09 -17.00
CA PRO A 84 -45.35 -0.98 -16.85
C PRO A 84 -45.81 -1.37 -18.25
N ASP A 85 -45.84 -2.67 -18.50
CA ASP A 85 -46.55 -3.26 -19.62
C ASP A 85 -48.03 -2.83 -19.51
N SER A 86 -48.38 -1.77 -20.22
CA SER A 86 -49.77 -1.35 -20.34
C SER A 86 -50.37 -2.03 -21.56
N SER A 87 -51.18 -3.06 -21.27
CA SER A 87 -52.26 -3.67 -22.08
C SER A 87 -51.80 -4.40 -23.37
N LEU A 88 -52.02 -5.71 -23.59
CA LEU A 88 -53.20 -6.54 -23.29
C LEU A 88 -54.51 -5.73 -23.23
N LEU A 89 -54.87 -5.13 -24.36
CA LEU A 89 -56.20 -5.05 -24.97
C LEU A 89 -56.10 -4.30 -26.30
#